data_AF-A0A7S4J3V7-F1
#
_entry.id   AF-A0A7S4J3V7-F1
#
_cell.length_a   1.000
_cell.length_b   1.000
_cell.length_c   1.000
_cell.angle_alpha   90.00
_cell.angle_beta   90.00
_cell.angle_gamma   90.00
#
_symmetry.space_group_name_H-M   'P 1'
#
loop_
_entity.id
_entity.type
_entity.pdbx_description
1 polymer ?
#
loop_
_entity_poly.entity_id
_entity_poly.type
_entity_poly.pdbx_seq_one_letter_code
_entity_poly.pdbx_strand_id
1 'polypeptide(L)'
;MNKVYVRWEDQDLSYLQKDTFRDKYYKRVMNAKAVNKGEVLAKVKFSNVRLVYRSFDEFAKYAMHFKLYHDERGGVARSAYENIVEFRPFVSADNGKKVSSKYLAFVAPPLDELCKNFEAGAKLSPNEFAKTLILNPGLHTGDVSSFK
;
A
#
# COMPACT_ATOMS: atom_id res chain seq x y z
N MET A 1 -8.32 9.89 -19.91
CA MET A 1 -9.66 9.29 -20.08
C MET A 1 -9.49 7.86 -20.55
N ASN A 2 -10.19 6.91 -19.92
CA ASN A 2 -10.14 5.51 -20.37
C ASN A 2 -10.81 5.39 -21.75
N LYS A 3 -10.20 4.63 -22.66
CA LYS A 3 -10.72 4.40 -24.03
C LYS A 3 -11.35 3.01 -24.20
N VAL A 4 -11.18 2.13 -23.20
CA VAL A 4 -11.73 0.78 -23.21
C VAL A 4 -13.14 0.83 -22.64
N TYR A 5 -14.12 0.38 -23.41
CA TYR A 5 -15.48 0.20 -22.92
C TYR A 5 -15.54 -1.01 -21.98
N VAL A 6 -16.08 -0.79 -20.78
CA VAL A 6 -16.26 -1.83 -19.77
C VAL A 6 -17.74 -1.85 -19.42
N ARG A 7 -18.37 -3.02 -19.57
CA ARG A 7 -19.76 -3.28 -19.15
C ARG A 7 -19.80 -3.56 -17.66
N TRP A 8 -19.80 -2.50 -16.86
CA TRP A 8 -19.74 -2.58 -15.40
C TRP A 8 -20.94 -3.32 -14.80
N GLU A 9 -22.09 -3.27 -15.47
CA GLU A 9 -23.32 -3.97 -15.08
C GLU A 9 -23.20 -5.49 -15.13
N ASP A 10 -22.27 -6.01 -15.95
CA ASP A 10 -22.00 -7.44 -16.06
C ASP A 10 -20.85 -7.91 -15.14
N GLN A 11 -20.16 -6.99 -14.47
CA GLN A 11 -19.03 -7.34 -13.60
C GLN A 11 -19.52 -7.70 -12.20
N ASP A 12 -18.94 -8.74 -11.60
CA ASP A 12 -19.10 -8.97 -10.16
C ASP A 12 -18.30 -7.91 -9.38
N LEU A 13 -19.02 -6.99 -8.74
CA LEU A 13 -18.48 -5.91 -7.92
C LEU A 13 -18.52 -6.21 -6.42
N SER A 14 -18.89 -7.43 -6.01
CA SER A 14 -18.96 -7.82 -4.59
C SER A 14 -17.64 -7.63 -3.84
N TYR A 15 -16.51 -7.66 -4.55
CA TYR A 15 -15.19 -7.40 -3.99
C TYR A 15 -14.99 -5.96 -3.48
N LEU A 16 -15.88 -5.02 -3.85
CA LEU A 16 -15.88 -3.63 -3.38
C LEU A 16 -16.69 -3.43 -2.09
N GLN A 17 -17.40 -4.46 -1.61
CA GLN A 17 -18.06 -4.40 -0.31
C GLN A 17 -17.02 -4.11 0.77
N LYS A 18 -17.34 -3.20 1.70
CA LYS A 18 -16.40 -2.60 2.67
C LYS A 18 -15.47 -3.63 3.30
N ASP A 19 -16.01 -4.65 3.96
CA ASP A 19 -15.21 -5.62 4.71
C ASP A 19 -14.37 -6.50 3.77
N THR A 20 -14.98 -7.01 2.70
CA THR A 20 -14.30 -7.81 1.66
C THR A 20 -13.15 -7.05 1.00
N PHE A 21 -13.38 -5.78 0.65
CA PHE A 21 -12.38 -4.92 0.04
C PHE A 21 -11.25 -4.67 1.02
N ARG A 22 -11.60 -4.24 2.24
CA ARG A 22 -10.65 -3.90 3.30
C ARG A 22 -9.72 -5.07 3.60
N ASP A 23 -10.24 -6.25 3.85
CA ASP A 23 -9.43 -7.43 4.18
C ASP A 23 -8.46 -7.80 3.05
N LYS A 24 -8.96 -7.84 1.80
CA LYS A 24 -8.13 -8.16 0.63
C LYS A 24 -7.08 -7.09 0.36
N TYR A 25 -7.45 -5.81 0.52
CA TYR A 25 -6.57 -4.67 0.30
C TYR A 25 -5.44 -4.65 1.33
N TYR A 26 -5.78 -4.79 2.62
CA TYR A 26 -4.81 -4.83 3.70
C TYR A 26 -3.84 -6.01 3.58
N LYS A 27 -4.34 -7.22 3.29
CA LYS A 27 -3.48 -8.38 3.02
C LYS A 27 -2.49 -8.11 1.89
N ARG A 28 -2.92 -7.41 0.83
CA ARG A 28 -2.04 -7.03 -0.28
C ARG A 28 -0.96 -6.03 0.14
N VAL A 29 -1.31 -5.01 0.92
CA VAL A 29 -0.38 -3.97 1.39
C VAL A 29 0.62 -4.53 2.41
N MET A 30 0.17 -5.38 3.34
CA MET A 30 1.02 -6.05 4.32
C MET A 30 2.03 -7.00 3.66
N ASN A 31 1.61 -7.72 2.61
CA ASN A 31 2.48 -8.62 1.86
C ASN A 31 3.39 -7.91 0.84
N ALA A 32 3.23 -6.59 0.65
CA ALA A 32 4.09 -5.82 -0.24
C ALA A 32 5.48 -5.63 0.40
N LYS A 33 6.53 -5.80 -0.40
CA LYS A 33 7.91 -5.70 0.08
C LYS A 33 8.22 -4.26 0.49
N ALA A 34 8.63 -4.05 1.74
CA ALA A 34 9.13 -2.76 2.18
C ALA A 34 10.44 -2.43 1.44
N VAL A 35 10.52 -1.24 0.84
CA VAL A 35 11.68 -0.79 0.06
C VAL A 35 11.99 0.67 0.32
N ASN A 36 13.23 1.07 0.05
CA ASN A 36 13.61 2.47 0.05
C ASN A 36 13.14 3.18 -1.22
N LYS A 37 12.99 4.50 -1.17
CA LYS A 37 12.53 5.33 -2.30
C LYS A 37 13.26 5.04 -3.62
N GLY A 38 14.59 4.92 -3.57
CA GLY A 38 15.43 4.67 -4.75
C GLY A 38 15.27 3.27 -5.36
N GLU A 39 14.72 2.32 -4.61
CA GLU A 39 14.59 0.93 -5.04
C GLU A 39 13.22 0.62 -5.66
N VAL A 40 12.23 1.50 -5.48
CA VAL A 40 10.84 1.28 -5.91
C VAL A 40 10.77 0.84 -7.37
N LEU A 41 11.38 1.60 -8.28
CA LEU A 41 11.32 1.31 -9.72
C LEU A 41 12.04 0.01 -10.11
N ALA A 42 13.07 -0.38 -9.37
CA ALA A 42 13.82 -1.61 -9.61
C ALA A 42 13.07 -2.84 -9.07
N LYS A 43 12.45 -2.72 -7.90
CA LYS A 43 11.81 -3.84 -7.19
C LYS A 43 10.37 -4.09 -7.62
N VAL A 44 9.63 -3.03 -8.00
CA VAL A 44 8.24 -3.13 -8.47
C VAL A 44 8.08 -3.91 -9.78
N LYS A 45 9.17 -4.27 -10.45
CA LYS A 45 9.16 -5.17 -11.61
C LYS A 45 8.87 -6.62 -11.22
N PHE A 46 9.12 -6.99 -9.96
CA PHE A 46 9.11 -8.39 -9.51
C PHE A 46 8.01 -8.68 -8.48
N SER A 47 7.61 -7.68 -7.69
CA SER A 47 6.57 -7.84 -6.66
C SER A 47 5.90 -6.51 -6.36
N ASN A 48 4.80 -6.56 -5.60
CA ASN A 48 4.28 -5.34 -4.97
C ASN A 48 5.31 -4.79 -3.99
N VAL A 49 5.40 -3.46 -3.91
CA VAL A 49 6.35 -2.77 -3.02
C VAL A 49 5.64 -1.71 -2.19
N ARG A 50 6.19 -1.44 -1.00
CA ARG A 50 5.67 -0.43 -0.08
C ARG A 50 6.79 0.49 0.36
N LEU A 51 6.55 1.77 0.23
CA LEU A 51 7.37 2.85 0.74
C LEU A 51 6.71 3.39 2.01
N VAL A 52 7.46 3.35 3.11
CA VAL A 52 6.95 3.75 4.43
C VAL A 52 7.21 5.23 4.64
N TYR A 53 6.20 6.00 5.00
CA TYR A 53 6.35 7.38 5.46
C TYR A 53 5.91 7.52 6.91
N ARG A 54 6.53 8.41 7.67
CA ARG A 54 6.25 8.67 9.10
C ARG A 54 5.64 10.04 9.35
N SER A 55 5.59 10.90 8.33
CA SER A 55 4.94 12.21 8.38
C SER A 55 4.40 12.63 7.02
N PHE A 56 3.45 13.58 7.00
CA PHE A 56 2.94 14.14 5.75
C PHE A 56 4.01 14.85 4.93
N ASP A 57 5.02 15.44 5.56
CA ASP A 57 6.17 16.02 4.85
C ASP A 57 6.99 14.95 4.12
N GLU A 58 7.16 13.79 4.73
CA GLU A 58 7.83 12.66 4.09
C GLU A 58 6.98 12.08 2.96
N PHE A 59 5.68 11.91 3.20
CA PHE A 59 4.72 11.55 2.15
C PHE A 59 4.81 12.50 0.97
N ALA A 60 4.78 13.82 1.20
CA ALA A 60 4.82 14.82 0.15
C ALA A 60 6.11 14.71 -0.69
N LYS A 61 7.26 14.47 -0.06
CA LYS A 61 8.53 14.22 -0.77
C LYS A 61 8.46 12.98 -1.67
N TYR A 62 7.83 11.91 -1.21
CA TYR A 62 7.62 10.71 -2.02
C TYR A 62 6.64 10.93 -3.16
N ALA A 63 5.50 11.54 -2.86
CA ALA A 63 4.47 11.87 -3.83
C ALA A 63 5.04 12.77 -4.95
N MET A 64 5.78 13.82 -4.62
CA MET A 64 6.46 14.67 -5.60
C MET A 64 7.43 13.86 -6.48
N HIS A 65 8.24 12.98 -5.89
CA HIS A 65 9.20 12.16 -6.63
C HIS A 65 8.51 11.26 -7.67
N PHE A 66 7.37 10.68 -7.32
CA PHE A 66 6.59 9.82 -8.20
C PHE A 66 5.51 10.56 -9.02
N LYS A 67 5.47 11.90 -8.94
CA LYS A 67 4.48 12.76 -9.62
C LYS A 67 3.03 12.42 -9.24
N LEU A 68 2.82 12.10 -7.97
CA LEU A 68 1.50 11.92 -7.35
C LEU A 68 1.03 13.24 -6.74
N TYR A 69 -0.26 13.32 -6.38
CA TYR A 69 -0.76 14.40 -5.54
C TYR A 69 -0.08 14.34 -4.18
N HIS A 70 0.51 15.46 -3.76
CA HIS A 70 1.29 15.57 -2.53
C HIS A 70 0.57 16.39 -1.44
N ASP A 71 -0.65 16.84 -1.71
CA ASP A 71 -1.50 17.54 -0.75
C ASP A 71 -2.41 16.58 0.03
N GLU A 72 -2.81 17.03 1.21
CA GLU A 72 -3.77 16.36 2.08
C GLU A 72 -4.98 17.27 2.32
N ARG A 73 -6.11 16.67 2.68
CA ARG A 73 -7.26 17.41 3.20
C ARG A 73 -7.80 16.74 4.46
N GLY A 74 -7.68 17.42 5.60
CA GLY A 74 -8.23 16.94 6.87
C GLY A 74 -7.47 15.75 7.46
N GLY A 75 -6.14 15.69 7.25
CA GLY A 75 -5.27 14.60 7.67
C GLY A 75 -5.33 13.38 6.74
N VAL A 76 -5.77 13.54 5.49
CA VAL A 76 -5.90 12.43 4.53
C VAL A 76 -5.29 12.82 3.18
N ALA A 77 -4.29 12.04 2.74
CA ALA A 77 -3.68 12.22 1.42
C ALA A 77 -4.69 11.99 0.29
N ARG A 78 -4.58 12.75 -0.81
CA ARG A 78 -5.45 12.54 -1.98
C ARG A 78 -5.30 11.13 -2.55
N SER A 79 -6.43 10.55 -2.97
CA SER A 79 -6.52 9.20 -3.53
C SER A 79 -6.04 8.10 -2.58
N ALA A 80 -5.96 8.39 -1.28
CA ALA A 80 -5.62 7.40 -0.27
C ALA A 80 -6.86 6.63 0.21
N TYR A 81 -6.65 5.36 0.53
CA TYR A 81 -7.57 4.57 1.35
C TYR A 81 -6.88 4.28 2.68
N GLU A 82 -7.46 4.75 3.79
CA GLU A 82 -6.85 4.63 5.13
C GLU A 82 -5.36 5.07 5.15
N ASN A 83 -5.08 6.22 4.53
CA ASN A 83 -3.73 6.81 4.39
C ASN A 83 -2.72 5.99 3.54
N ILE A 84 -3.21 5.03 2.77
CA ILE A 84 -2.40 4.29 1.79
C ILE A 84 -2.70 4.83 0.39
N VAL A 85 -1.68 5.34 -0.29
CA VAL A 85 -1.75 5.73 -1.71
C VAL A 85 -1.21 4.59 -2.57
N GLU A 86 -2.08 4.01 -3.39
CA GLU A 86 -1.74 2.98 -4.38
C GLU A 86 -1.47 3.61 -5.76
N PHE A 87 -0.41 3.18 -6.44
CA PHE A 87 -0.14 3.60 -7.81
C PHE A 87 0.65 2.55 -8.61
N ARG A 88 0.69 2.73 -9.95
CA ARG A 88 1.49 1.93 -10.87
C ARG A 88 2.60 2.77 -11.50
N PRO A 89 3.86 2.60 -11.08
CA PRO A 89 4.96 3.34 -11.68
C PRO A 89 5.23 2.86 -13.12
N PHE A 90 5.78 3.75 -13.94
CA PHE A 90 6.35 3.37 -15.22
C PHE A 90 7.78 2.85 -15.02
N VAL A 91 8.07 1.68 -15.59
CA VAL A 91 9.38 1.03 -15.55
C VAL A 91 9.93 0.86 -16.96
N SER A 92 11.25 0.85 -17.11
CA SER A 92 11.88 0.58 -18.40
C SER A 92 11.76 -0.91 -18.74
N ALA A 93 11.19 -1.20 -19.92
CA ALA A 93 11.22 -2.51 -20.55
C ALA A 93 12.58 -2.77 -21.21
N ASP A 94 12.82 -4.01 -21.64
CA ASP A 94 14.10 -4.46 -22.22
C ASP A 94 14.47 -3.70 -23.50
N ASN A 95 13.48 -3.22 -24.24
CA ASN A 95 13.65 -2.39 -25.43
C ASN A 95 13.82 -0.88 -25.12
N GLY A 96 14.04 -0.51 -23.85
CA GLY A 96 14.20 0.87 -23.40
C GLY A 96 12.90 1.68 -23.29
N LYS A 97 11.76 1.14 -23.71
CA LYS A 97 10.46 1.83 -23.61
C LYS A 97 9.95 1.85 -22.17
N LYS A 98 9.34 2.96 -21.75
CA LYS A 98 8.62 3.04 -20.48
C LYS A 98 7.25 2.36 -20.60
N VAL A 99 6.99 1.39 -19.73
CA VAL A 99 5.72 0.66 -19.64
C VAL A 99 5.19 0.71 -18.21
N SER A 100 3.87 0.63 -18.03
CA SER A 100 3.29 0.56 -16.68
C SER A 100 3.69 -0.76 -16.00
N SER A 101 4.02 -0.70 -14.71
CA SER A 101 4.35 -1.92 -13.97
C SER A 101 3.14 -2.84 -13.79
N LYS A 102 3.40 -4.14 -13.92
CA LYS A 102 2.45 -5.21 -13.57
C LYS A 102 2.11 -5.22 -12.07
N TYR A 103 3.06 -4.84 -11.22
CA TYR A 103 2.86 -4.80 -9.76
C TYR A 103 2.60 -3.38 -9.26
N LEU A 104 2.06 -3.30 -8.05
CA LEU A 104 1.66 -2.07 -7.39
C LEU A 104 2.77 -1.52 -6.49
N ALA A 105 2.84 -0.21 -6.41
CA ALA A 105 3.58 0.50 -5.39
C ALA A 105 2.61 1.17 -4.42
N PHE A 106 2.92 1.09 -3.13
CA PHE A 106 2.15 1.71 -2.06
C PHE A 106 3.01 2.75 -1.36
N VAL A 107 2.49 3.96 -1.14
CA VAL A 107 3.02 4.91 -0.17
C VAL A 107 2.12 4.81 1.05
N ALA A 108 2.66 4.34 2.16
CA ALA A 108 1.85 3.92 3.31
C ALA A 108 2.53 4.26 4.64
N PRO A 109 1.77 4.43 5.72
CA PRO A 109 2.35 4.53 7.07
C PRO A 109 2.98 3.18 7.51
N PRO A 110 3.67 3.17 8.67
CA PRO A 110 4.19 1.95 9.29
C PRO A 110 3.10 0.87 9.49
N LEU A 111 3.49 -0.42 9.45
CA LEU A 111 2.50 -1.50 9.54
C LEU A 111 1.80 -1.53 10.89
N ASP A 112 2.48 -1.19 11.97
CA ASP A 112 1.90 -1.12 13.31
C ASP A 112 0.80 -0.05 13.40
N GLU A 113 0.99 1.10 12.75
CA GLU A 113 -0.07 2.11 12.60
C GLU A 113 -1.24 1.60 11.74
N LEU A 114 -0.93 0.92 10.64
CA LEU A 114 -1.96 0.29 9.79
C LEU A 114 -2.72 -0.81 10.52
N CYS A 115 -2.06 -1.60 11.37
CA CYS A 115 -2.68 -2.67 12.15
C CYS A 115 -3.62 -2.09 13.20
N LYS A 116 -3.23 -1.02 13.89
CA LYS A 116 -4.12 -0.31 14.82
C LYS A 116 -5.39 0.19 14.12
N ASN A 117 -5.24 0.78 12.93
CA ASN A 117 -6.39 1.21 12.13
C ASN A 117 -7.24 0.01 11.69
N PHE A 118 -6.59 -1.08 11.28
CA PHE A 118 -7.27 -2.32 10.91
C PHE A 118 -8.12 -2.87 12.06
N GLU A 119 -7.52 -3.08 13.23
CA GLU A 119 -8.15 -3.60 14.44
C GLU A 119 -9.27 -2.69 14.96
N ALA A 120 -9.04 -1.38 14.97
CA ALA A 120 -10.07 -0.40 15.37
C ALA A 120 -11.32 -0.44 14.48
N GLY A 121 -11.19 -0.92 13.24
CA GLY A 121 -12.30 -1.07 12.29
C GLY A 121 -12.78 -2.51 12.06
N ALA A 122 -12.07 -3.53 12.55
CA ALA A 122 -12.33 -4.93 12.20
C ALA A 122 -12.92 -5.73 13.38
N LYS A 123 -14.03 -6.42 13.12
CA LYS A 123 -14.55 -7.50 13.97
C LYS A 123 -13.91 -8.86 13.62
N LEU A 124 -12.60 -8.89 13.34
CA LEU A 124 -11.87 -10.13 12.98
C LEU A 124 -10.76 -10.41 14.00
N SER A 125 -10.56 -11.70 14.30
CA SER A 125 -9.79 -12.14 15.47
C SER A 125 -8.28 -11.88 15.33
N PRO A 126 -7.58 -11.51 16.42
CA PRO A 126 -6.13 -11.22 16.45
C PRO A 126 -5.22 -12.34 15.90
N ASN A 127 -5.67 -13.59 15.86
CA ASN A 127 -4.84 -14.76 15.55
C ASN A 127 -4.46 -14.93 14.07
N GLU A 128 -5.21 -14.34 13.12
CA GLU A 128 -4.79 -14.36 11.70
C GLU A 128 -3.72 -13.30 11.40
N PHE A 129 -3.63 -12.24 12.22
CA PHE A 129 -2.71 -11.12 12.04
C PHE A 129 -1.28 -11.46 12.43
N ALA A 130 -1.09 -12.12 13.58
CA ALA A 130 0.23 -12.51 14.07
C ALA A 130 1.02 -13.37 13.05
N LYS A 131 0.32 -14.23 12.29
CA LYS A 131 0.95 -15.09 11.28
C LYS A 131 1.54 -14.33 10.09
N THR A 132 1.03 -13.14 9.78
CA THR A 132 1.51 -12.32 8.64
C THR A 132 2.77 -11.52 9.02
N LEU A 133 2.85 -11.07 10.28
CA LEU A 133 4.00 -10.33 10.83
C LEU A 133 5.26 -11.21 10.97
N ILE A 134 5.09 -12.49 11.29
CA ILE A 134 6.21 -13.44 11.50
C ILE A 134 7.00 -13.72 10.21
N LEU A 135 6.43 -13.48 9.01
CA LEU A 135 7.08 -13.78 7.73
C LEU A 135 8.04 -12.69 7.22
N ASN A 136 8.19 -11.55 7.92
CA ASN A 136 9.15 -10.50 7.59
C ASN A 136 9.96 -10.05 8.83
N PRO A 137 10.91 -10.87 9.32
CA PRO A 137 11.65 -10.59 10.58
C PRO A 137 12.68 -9.45 10.49
N GLY A 138 12.72 -8.69 9.40
CA GLY A 138 13.87 -7.86 9.07
C GLY A 138 13.97 -6.47 9.71
N LEU A 139 13.01 -6.00 10.53
CA LEU A 139 13.06 -4.59 10.99
C LEU A 139 12.27 -4.24 12.26
N HIS A 140 12.17 -5.15 13.22
CA HIS A 140 11.56 -4.84 14.53
C HIS A 140 12.49 -5.21 15.68
N THR A 141 13.56 -4.44 15.88
CA THR A 141 14.14 -4.27 17.22
C THR A 141 13.27 -3.24 17.96
N GLY A 142 12.12 -3.70 18.43
CA GLY A 142 11.22 -2.93 19.29
C GLY A 142 10.79 -3.87 20.40
N ASP A 143 11.29 -3.60 21.60
CA ASP A 143 11.11 -4.36 22.82
C ASP A 143 9.62 -4.66 23.09
N VAL A 144 9.28 -5.94 23.26
CA VAL A 144 7.89 -6.44 23.46
C VAL A 144 7.51 -6.40 24.95
N SER A 145 8.19 -5.59 25.75
CA SER A 145 8.09 -5.61 27.21
C SER A 145 7.11 -4.61 27.83
N SER A 146 6.25 -3.95 27.05
CA SER A 146 5.32 -2.95 27.59
C SER A 146 3.90 -3.06 27.02
N PHE A 147 3.22 -4.16 27.35
CA PHE A 147 1.77 -4.18 27.50
C PHE A 147 1.41 -4.96 28.77
N LYS A 148 1.09 -4.21 29.83
CA LYS A 148 0.33 -4.67 31.00
C LYS A 148 -1.01 -3.95 30.98
#